data_AF-A0A354XB85-F1
#
_entry.id   AF-A0A354XB85-F1
#
_cell.length_a   1.000
_cell.length_b   1.000
_cell.length_c   1.000
_cell.angle_alpha   90.00
_cell.angle_beta   90.00
_cell.angle_gamma   90.00
#
_symmetry.space_group_name_H-M   'P 1'
#
loop_
_entity.id
_entity.type
_entity.pdbx_description
1 polymer ?
#
loop_
_entity_poly.entity_id
_entity_poly.type
_entity_poly.pdbx_seq_one_letter_code
_entity_poly.pdbx_strand_id
1 'polypeptide(L)'
;MGIFDFLKSNTEIKGEIGYFGLTQWWLSGFNEQERNHILQTFQPLGGSGESLIKGEITSTSQTAIGLLSALAGWFNNEQDRTIAYRMLKKAEDLITDKTDILDLHFLFSSEIEIYYRHRNRDRDALNEAIKACKQQIKIAPQAASAFKKEYKDSPLPTHKGYEQLAIIEEKEKNFNSVIDLAKKAMAQGWNGDWEKRIERCTKKANQ
;
A
#
# COMPACT_ATOMS: atom_id res chain seq x y z
N MET A 1 31.26 -32.92 -11.22
CA MET A 1 29.97 -32.63 -11.87
C MET A 1 28.91 -32.65 -10.79
N GLY A 2 28.41 -31.48 -10.42
CA GLY A 2 27.68 -31.27 -9.17
C GLY A 2 26.18 -31.53 -9.30
N ILE A 3 25.57 -31.96 -8.21
CA ILE A 3 24.12 -32.19 -7.99
C ILE A 3 23.31 -30.87 -8.03
N PHE A 4 23.90 -29.75 -8.48
CA PHE A 4 23.29 -28.43 -8.49
C PHE A 4 22.65 -28.01 -9.83
N ASP A 5 22.66 -28.88 -10.84
CA ASP A 5 22.14 -28.54 -12.18
C ASP A 5 20.68 -28.95 -12.44
N PHE A 6 19.91 -29.38 -11.42
CA PHE A 6 18.56 -29.93 -11.62
C PHE A 6 17.38 -28.96 -11.36
N LEU A 7 17.62 -27.67 -11.09
CA LEU A 7 16.55 -26.68 -10.86
C LEU A 7 16.74 -25.36 -11.62
N LYS A 8 17.06 -25.45 -12.92
CA LYS A 8 16.88 -24.33 -13.85
C LYS A 8 15.98 -24.76 -15.01
N SER A 9 14.70 -24.99 -14.73
CA SER A 9 13.70 -24.66 -15.75
C SER A 9 13.73 -23.14 -15.88
N ASN A 10 14.49 -22.65 -16.85
CA ASN A 10 14.61 -21.24 -17.18
C ASN A 10 13.31 -20.80 -17.87
N THR A 11 12.19 -20.88 -17.15
CA THR A 11 10.91 -20.35 -17.63
C THR A 11 11.06 -18.84 -17.57
N GLU A 12 11.36 -18.24 -18.71
CA GLU A 12 11.43 -16.79 -18.85
C GLU A 12 10.07 -16.20 -18.47
N ILE A 13 9.97 -15.67 -17.25
CA ILE A 13 8.77 -14.96 -16.79
C ILE A 13 8.78 -13.61 -17.49
N LYS A 14 7.74 -13.37 -18.31
CA LYS A 14 7.52 -12.11 -19.03
C LYS A 14 6.47 -11.29 -18.28
N GLY A 15 5.68 -10.50 -19.00
CA GLY A 15 4.62 -9.69 -18.40
C GLY A 15 5.16 -8.66 -17.41
N GLU A 16 4.31 -8.24 -16.48
CA GLU A 16 4.65 -7.22 -15.49
C GLU A 16 5.79 -7.66 -14.56
N ILE A 17 5.78 -8.92 -14.09
CA ILE A 17 6.83 -9.48 -13.22
C ILE A 17 8.18 -9.54 -13.94
N GLY A 18 8.19 -9.96 -15.21
CA GLY A 18 9.39 -9.99 -16.04
C GLY A 18 9.92 -8.58 -16.31
N TYR A 19 9.05 -7.69 -16.77
CA TYR A 19 9.38 -6.31 -17.12
C TYR A 19 10.00 -5.53 -15.95
N PHE A 20 9.45 -5.68 -14.75
CA PHE A 20 9.99 -5.02 -13.54
C PHE A 20 11.16 -5.76 -12.88
N GLY A 21 11.69 -6.82 -13.48
CA GLY A 21 12.82 -7.57 -12.92
C GLY A 21 12.50 -8.32 -11.63
N LEU A 22 11.22 -8.63 -11.40
CA LEU A 22 10.72 -9.27 -10.17
C LEU A 22 10.75 -10.81 -10.23
N THR A 23 11.22 -11.39 -11.34
CA THR A 23 11.20 -12.84 -11.60
C THR A 23 11.80 -13.68 -10.46
N GLN A 24 13.00 -13.32 -9.97
CA GLN A 24 13.65 -14.11 -8.92
C GLN A 24 12.87 -14.06 -7.60
N TRP A 25 12.35 -12.89 -7.24
CA TRP A 25 11.49 -12.74 -6.06
C TRP A 25 10.17 -13.50 -6.23
N TRP A 26 9.56 -13.46 -7.41
CA TRP A 26 8.32 -14.17 -7.70
C TRP A 26 8.47 -15.69 -7.56
N LEU A 27 9.56 -16.25 -8.11
CA LEU A 27 9.81 -17.69 -8.08
C LEU A 27 10.23 -18.21 -6.69
N SER A 28 10.95 -17.40 -5.92
CA SER A 28 11.43 -17.78 -4.58
C SER A 28 10.49 -17.39 -3.43
N GLY A 29 9.71 -16.31 -3.61
CA GLY A 29 8.84 -15.73 -2.58
C GLY A 29 7.43 -16.32 -2.54
N PHE A 30 7.03 -17.06 -3.57
CA PHE A 30 5.75 -17.78 -3.64
C PHE A 30 5.97 -19.19 -4.17
N ASN A 31 5.32 -20.17 -3.56
CA ASN A 31 5.30 -21.53 -4.11
C ASN A 31 4.37 -21.62 -5.34
N GLU A 32 4.39 -22.76 -6.04
CA GLU A 32 3.61 -22.93 -7.26
C GLU A 32 2.09 -22.78 -7.06
N GLN A 33 1.55 -23.30 -5.94
CA GLN A 33 0.12 -23.19 -5.62
C GLN A 33 -0.27 -21.73 -5.37
N GLU A 34 0.56 -20.98 -4.63
CA GLU A 34 0.35 -19.56 -4.36
C GLU A 34 0.43 -18.74 -5.65
N ARG A 35 1.40 -19.03 -6.54
CA ARG A 35 1.48 -18.34 -7.84
C ARG A 35 0.25 -18.60 -8.68
N ASN A 36 -0.22 -19.85 -8.77
CA ASN A 36 -1.44 -20.19 -9.50
C ASN A 36 -2.66 -19.49 -8.90
N HIS A 37 -2.78 -19.45 -7.57
CA HIS A 37 -3.83 -18.71 -6.87
C HIS A 37 -3.77 -17.21 -7.22
N ILE A 38 -2.59 -16.60 -7.18
CA ILE A 38 -2.42 -15.18 -7.50
C ILE A 38 -2.91 -14.87 -8.92
N LEU A 39 -2.54 -15.69 -9.90
CA LEU A 39 -2.95 -15.51 -11.30
C LEU A 39 -4.47 -15.70 -11.49
N GLN A 40 -5.10 -16.57 -10.71
CA GLN A 40 -6.54 -16.79 -10.76
C GLN A 40 -7.32 -15.65 -10.09
N THR A 41 -6.84 -15.17 -8.94
CA THR A 41 -7.49 -14.10 -8.16
C THR A 41 -7.34 -12.74 -8.84
N PHE A 42 -6.17 -12.43 -9.40
CA PHE A 42 -5.92 -11.13 -10.02
C PHE A 42 -6.60 -11.07 -11.39
N GLN A 43 -7.73 -10.36 -11.46
CA GLN A 43 -8.52 -10.17 -12.70
C GLN A 43 -8.77 -8.68 -12.93
N PRO A 44 -7.74 -7.90 -13.30
CA PRO A 44 -7.88 -6.46 -13.51
C PRO A 44 -8.82 -6.16 -14.68
N LEU A 45 -9.45 -4.98 -14.65
CA LEU A 45 -10.34 -4.56 -15.72
C LEU A 45 -9.59 -4.53 -17.06
N GLY A 46 -10.10 -5.25 -18.06
CA GLY A 46 -9.49 -5.32 -19.39
C GLY A 46 -8.26 -6.23 -19.48
N GLY A 47 -7.96 -7.02 -18.44
CA GLY A 47 -6.87 -7.98 -18.43
C GLY A 47 -7.24 -9.27 -17.70
N SER A 48 -6.23 -10.11 -17.50
CA SER A 48 -6.31 -11.32 -16.67
C SER A 48 -4.99 -11.48 -15.92
N GLY A 49 -4.95 -12.31 -14.88
CA GLY A 49 -3.74 -12.48 -14.10
C GLY A 49 -2.55 -12.99 -14.89
N GLU A 50 -2.77 -13.57 -16.07
CA GLU A 50 -1.71 -13.95 -17.01
C GLU A 50 -0.84 -12.75 -17.44
N SER A 51 -1.33 -11.50 -17.39
CA SER A 51 -0.53 -10.30 -17.66
C SER A 51 0.68 -10.16 -16.73
N LEU A 52 0.61 -10.74 -15.54
CA LEU A 52 1.70 -10.72 -14.58
C LEU A 52 2.93 -11.46 -15.11
N ILE A 53 2.74 -12.53 -15.88
CA ILE A 53 3.83 -13.45 -16.25
C ILE A 53 3.97 -13.69 -17.76
N LYS A 54 3.03 -13.21 -18.57
CA LYS A 54 3.00 -13.34 -20.02
C LYS A 54 2.80 -11.99 -20.70
N GLY A 55 3.15 -11.96 -21.99
CA GLY A 55 3.08 -10.76 -22.81
C GLY A 55 4.39 -9.98 -22.81
N GLU A 56 4.60 -9.22 -23.88
CA GLU A 56 5.76 -8.34 -24.05
C GLU A 56 5.35 -6.92 -23.68
N ILE A 57 5.93 -6.39 -22.62
CA ILE A 57 5.75 -4.98 -22.22
C ILE A 57 6.97 -4.22 -22.71
N THR A 58 6.76 -3.29 -23.65
CA THR A 58 7.83 -2.43 -24.18
C THR A 58 7.90 -1.09 -23.46
N SER A 59 6.78 -0.65 -22.86
CA SER A 59 6.70 0.53 -22.01
C SER A 59 5.43 0.49 -21.14
N THR A 60 5.48 1.15 -19.99
CA THR A 60 4.31 1.36 -19.11
C THR A 60 4.56 2.58 -18.23
N SER A 61 3.49 3.28 -17.84
CA SER A 61 3.54 4.32 -16.81
C SER A 61 3.47 3.76 -15.38
N GLN A 62 3.14 2.47 -15.24
CA GLN A 62 3.12 1.79 -13.94
C GLN A 62 4.54 1.56 -13.44
N THR A 63 4.70 1.53 -12.12
CA THR A 63 5.96 1.18 -11.46
C THR A 63 5.85 -0.16 -10.74
N ALA A 64 7.00 -0.76 -10.39
CA ALA A 64 7.02 -1.99 -9.62
C ALA A 64 6.34 -1.82 -8.24
N ILE A 65 6.53 -0.67 -7.60
CA ILE A 65 5.90 -0.34 -6.30
C ILE A 65 4.39 -0.18 -6.47
N GLY A 66 3.96 0.57 -7.48
CA GLY A 66 2.54 0.74 -7.80
C GLY A 66 1.85 -0.58 -8.10
N LEU A 67 2.48 -1.44 -8.93
CA LEU A 67 1.98 -2.79 -9.22
C LEU A 67 1.80 -3.61 -7.95
N LEU A 68 2.85 -3.76 -7.14
CA LEU A 68 2.81 -4.61 -5.95
C LEU A 68 1.83 -4.10 -4.89
N SER A 69 1.74 -2.77 -4.73
CA SER A 69 0.80 -2.14 -3.79
C SER A 69 -0.66 -2.34 -4.21
N ALA A 70 -0.95 -2.29 -5.51
CA ALA A 70 -2.28 -2.56 -6.06
C ALA A 70 -2.61 -4.05 -5.99
N LEU A 71 -1.66 -4.92 -6.36
CA LEU A 71 -1.82 -6.38 -6.34
C LEU A 71 -2.11 -6.90 -4.92
N ALA A 72 -1.43 -6.35 -3.90
CA ALA A 72 -1.67 -6.72 -2.50
C ALA A 72 -3.14 -6.53 -2.07
N GLY A 73 -3.84 -5.54 -2.63
CA GLY A 73 -5.25 -5.27 -2.33
C GLY A 73 -6.20 -6.42 -2.68
N TRP A 74 -5.85 -7.24 -3.68
CA TRP A 74 -6.63 -8.41 -4.09
C TRP A 74 -6.59 -9.55 -3.07
N PHE A 75 -5.59 -9.55 -2.18
CA PHE A 75 -5.35 -10.59 -1.19
C PHE A 75 -5.63 -10.09 0.24
N ASN A 76 -6.47 -9.05 0.39
CA ASN A 76 -6.83 -8.43 1.66
C ASN A 76 -7.91 -9.22 2.44
N ASN A 77 -7.98 -10.54 2.24
CA ASN A 77 -8.85 -11.44 2.99
C ASN A 77 -8.02 -12.22 4.04
N GLU A 78 -8.68 -12.85 5.01
CA GLU A 78 -7.97 -13.49 6.13
C GLU A 78 -7.03 -14.62 5.66
N GLN A 79 -7.46 -15.42 4.68
CA GLN A 79 -6.72 -16.57 4.17
C GLN A 79 -5.47 -16.13 3.41
N ASP A 80 -5.58 -15.06 2.62
CA ASP A 80 -4.53 -14.62 1.69
C ASP A 80 -3.65 -13.49 2.25
N ARG A 81 -3.93 -12.98 3.45
CA ARG A 81 -3.21 -11.82 4.03
C ARG A 81 -1.68 -11.95 4.01
N THR A 82 -1.14 -13.16 4.12
CA THR A 82 0.32 -13.36 4.08
C THR A 82 0.90 -13.16 2.68
N ILE A 83 0.13 -13.41 1.62
CA ILE A 83 0.48 -13.07 0.24
C ILE A 83 0.54 -11.54 0.11
N ALA A 84 -0.48 -10.84 0.61
CA ALA A 84 -0.51 -9.38 0.63
C ALA A 84 0.70 -8.80 1.38
N TYR A 85 1.03 -9.33 2.57
CA TYR A 85 2.21 -8.88 3.33
C TYR A 85 3.52 -9.05 2.58
N ARG A 86 3.71 -10.17 1.86
CA ARG A 86 4.93 -10.37 1.06
C ARG A 86 5.02 -9.41 -0.13
N MET A 87 3.88 -9.05 -0.73
CA MET A 87 3.82 -8.05 -1.80
C MET A 87 4.16 -6.65 -1.29
N LEU A 88 3.54 -6.22 -0.18
CA LEU A 88 3.83 -4.93 0.46
C LEU A 88 5.29 -4.86 0.89
N LYS A 89 5.80 -5.92 1.53
CA LYS A 89 7.19 -5.97 1.97
C LYS A 89 8.17 -5.85 0.79
N LYS A 90 7.87 -6.52 -0.33
CA LYS A 90 8.68 -6.38 -1.54
C LYS A 90 8.62 -4.95 -2.10
N ALA A 91 7.45 -4.32 -2.08
CA ALA A 91 7.32 -2.93 -2.51
C ALA A 91 8.15 -1.98 -1.63
N GLU A 92 8.16 -2.16 -0.31
CA GLU A 92 9.04 -1.42 0.60
C GLU A 92 10.53 -1.62 0.25
N ASP A 93 10.94 -2.86 -0.04
CA ASP A 93 12.35 -3.18 -0.36
C ASP A 93 12.83 -2.55 -1.68
N LEU A 94 11.91 -2.08 -2.53
CA LEU A 94 12.21 -1.39 -3.78
C LEU A 94 12.30 0.14 -3.62
N ILE A 95 11.99 0.67 -2.43
CA ILE A 95 12.06 2.11 -2.17
C ILE A 95 13.50 2.60 -2.28
N THR A 96 13.69 3.68 -3.02
CA THR A 96 14.96 4.42 -3.14
C THR A 96 14.71 5.91 -2.91
N ASP A 97 15.78 6.70 -2.86
CA ASP A 97 15.71 8.16 -2.83
C ASP A 97 15.04 8.79 -4.06
N LYS A 98 14.93 8.02 -5.16
CA LYS A 98 14.31 8.42 -6.43
C LYS A 98 12.87 7.94 -6.59
N THR A 99 12.32 7.22 -5.63
CA THR A 99 10.95 6.71 -5.72
C THR A 99 9.95 7.86 -5.81
N ASP A 100 8.98 7.73 -6.72
CA ASP A 100 7.93 8.73 -6.88
C ASP A 100 7.13 8.90 -5.58
N ILE A 101 6.79 10.15 -5.26
CA ILE A 101 6.16 10.46 -3.97
C ILE A 101 4.72 9.93 -3.89
N LEU A 102 4.01 9.82 -5.01
CA LEU A 102 2.68 9.25 -5.07
C LEU A 102 2.73 7.73 -4.98
N ASP A 103 3.75 7.08 -5.55
CA ASP A 103 3.98 5.64 -5.31
C ASP A 103 4.15 5.33 -3.82
N LEU A 104 4.97 6.12 -3.11
CA LEU A 104 5.12 5.99 -1.65
C LEU A 104 3.78 6.24 -0.94
N HIS A 105 3.06 7.29 -1.35
CA HIS A 105 1.77 7.61 -0.77
C HIS A 105 0.76 6.47 -0.92
N PHE A 106 0.67 5.84 -2.09
CA PHE A 106 -0.24 4.72 -2.34
C PHE A 106 0.21 3.42 -1.69
N LEU A 107 1.51 3.13 -1.65
CA LEU A 107 2.05 1.99 -0.90
C LEU A 107 1.62 2.07 0.57
N PHE A 108 1.87 3.20 1.23
CA PHE A 108 1.48 3.37 2.63
C PHE A 108 -0.04 3.31 2.81
N SER A 109 -0.85 3.79 1.85
CA SER A 109 -2.31 3.59 1.86
C SER A 109 -2.69 2.10 1.89
N SER A 110 -2.07 1.29 1.02
CA SER A 110 -2.31 -0.15 0.95
C SER A 110 -1.89 -0.86 2.25
N GLU A 111 -0.73 -0.50 2.80
CA GLU A 111 -0.27 -1.02 4.09
C GLU A 111 -1.25 -0.72 5.21
N ILE A 112 -1.69 0.54 5.33
CA ILE A 112 -2.66 0.96 6.34
C ILE A 112 -3.94 0.12 6.23
N GLU A 113 -4.47 -0.03 5.02
CA GLU A 113 -5.72 -0.77 4.82
C GLU A 113 -5.59 -2.25 5.19
N ILE A 114 -4.55 -2.91 4.69
CA ILE A 114 -4.37 -4.36 4.84
C ILE A 114 -4.00 -4.70 6.27
N TYR A 115 -3.00 -4.03 6.85
CA TYR A 115 -2.61 -4.28 8.24
C TYR A 115 -3.72 -3.92 9.22
N TYR A 116 -4.40 -2.78 9.05
CA TYR A 116 -5.46 -2.42 9.99
C TYR A 116 -6.65 -3.38 9.91
N ARG A 117 -6.98 -3.94 8.73
CA ARG A 117 -8.01 -4.98 8.60
C ARG A 117 -7.72 -6.20 9.49
N HIS A 118 -6.46 -6.60 9.57
CA HIS A 118 -6.00 -7.78 10.30
C HIS A 118 -5.43 -7.47 11.70
N ARG A 119 -5.61 -6.24 12.21
CA ARG A 119 -5.08 -5.76 13.51
C ARG A 119 -5.38 -6.63 14.75
N ASN A 120 -6.48 -7.38 14.72
CA ASN A 120 -6.89 -8.25 15.83
C ASN A 120 -6.46 -9.72 15.60
N ARG A 121 -5.97 -10.04 14.40
CA ARG A 121 -5.60 -11.39 13.98
C ARG A 121 -4.11 -11.62 14.14
N ASP A 122 -3.31 -10.69 13.64
CA ASP A 122 -1.86 -10.78 13.68
C ASP A 122 -1.31 -9.77 14.68
N ARG A 123 -0.43 -10.25 15.57
CA ARG A 123 0.08 -9.50 16.72
C ARG A 123 0.64 -8.12 16.37
N ASP A 124 1.34 -8.03 15.24
CA ASP A 124 2.05 -6.81 14.85
C ASP A 124 1.27 -5.95 13.86
N ALA A 125 0.12 -6.43 13.35
CA ALA A 125 -0.61 -5.74 12.29
C ALA A 125 -1.16 -4.37 12.72
N LEU A 126 -1.56 -4.19 13.99
CA LEU A 126 -1.93 -2.85 14.47
C LEU A 126 -0.72 -1.89 14.42
N ASN A 127 0.45 -2.35 14.85
CA ASN A 127 1.65 -1.53 14.90
C ASN A 127 2.14 -1.16 13.50
N GLU A 128 2.12 -2.10 12.55
CA GLU A 128 2.47 -1.82 11.15
C GLU A 128 1.48 -0.83 10.52
N ALA A 129 0.18 -0.93 10.80
CA ALA A 129 -0.79 0.05 10.33
C ALA A 129 -0.50 1.46 10.89
N ILE A 130 -0.15 1.58 12.17
CA ILE A 130 0.21 2.86 12.80
C ILE A 130 1.51 3.42 12.20
N LYS A 131 2.50 2.56 11.97
CA LYS A 131 3.78 2.93 11.33
C LYS A 131 3.54 3.47 9.92
N ALA A 132 2.75 2.77 9.10
CA ALA A 132 2.38 3.19 7.76
C ALA A 132 1.59 4.52 7.77
N CYS A 133 0.66 4.71 8.73
CA CYS A 133 -0.02 6.00 8.92
C CYS A 133 0.98 7.14 9.14
N LYS A 134 1.96 6.94 10.04
CA LYS A 134 2.98 7.94 10.35
C LYS A 134 3.89 8.20 9.16
N GLN A 135 4.29 7.17 8.41
CA GLN A 135 5.09 7.31 7.19
C GLN A 135 4.35 8.11 6.12
N GLN A 136 3.08 7.81 5.89
CA GLN A 136 2.27 8.55 4.92
C GLN A 136 2.08 10.02 5.33
N ILE A 137 1.78 10.28 6.60
CA ILE A 137 1.64 11.66 7.13
C ILE A 137 2.95 12.45 7.00
N LYS A 138 4.11 11.79 7.17
CA LYS A 138 5.42 12.42 7.04
C LYS A 138 5.65 13.00 5.64
N ILE A 139 5.17 12.31 4.60
CA ILE A 139 5.30 12.73 3.20
C ILE A 139 4.10 13.54 2.69
N ALA A 140 3.10 13.81 3.54
CA ALA A 140 1.84 14.44 3.13
C ALA A 140 2.02 15.80 2.45
N PRO A 141 2.88 16.73 2.90
CA PRO A 141 3.09 17.99 2.18
C PRO A 141 3.59 17.77 0.74
N GLN A 142 4.54 16.86 0.53
CA GLN A 142 5.08 16.55 -0.78
C GLN A 142 4.05 15.84 -1.66
N ALA A 143 3.29 14.88 -1.10
CA ALA A 143 2.21 14.21 -1.81
C ALA A 143 1.10 15.19 -2.23
N ALA A 144 0.72 16.13 -1.35
CA ALA A 144 -0.25 17.18 -1.68
C ALA A 144 0.21 18.05 -2.85
N SER A 145 1.49 18.44 -2.89
CA SER A 145 2.07 19.17 -4.02
C SER A 145 2.05 18.34 -5.31
N ALA A 146 2.34 17.04 -5.24
CA ALA A 146 2.30 16.14 -6.40
C ALA A 146 0.87 15.95 -6.93
N PHE A 147 -0.12 15.70 -6.06
CA PHE A 147 -1.52 15.62 -6.45
C PHE A 147 -2.01 16.90 -7.15
N LYS A 148 -1.67 18.08 -6.63
CA LYS A 148 -2.03 19.36 -7.27
C LYS A 148 -1.35 19.57 -8.62
N LYS A 149 -0.17 18.98 -8.83
CA LYS A 149 0.54 19.06 -10.11
C LYS A 149 -0.11 18.17 -11.17
N GLU A 150 -0.48 16.95 -10.78
CA GLU A 150 -1.06 15.95 -11.66
C GLU A 150 -2.56 16.20 -11.93
N TYR A 151 -3.31 16.63 -10.91
CA TYR A 151 -4.75 16.87 -10.95
C TYR A 151 -5.08 18.32 -10.56
N LYS A 152 -4.62 19.28 -11.38
CA LYS A 152 -4.66 20.73 -11.09
C LYS A 152 -6.01 21.27 -10.62
N ASP A 153 -7.09 20.77 -11.21
CA ASP A 153 -8.45 21.27 -10.96
C ASP A 153 -9.23 20.40 -9.97
N SER A 154 -8.59 19.39 -9.38
CA SER A 154 -9.22 18.49 -8.42
C SER A 154 -8.84 18.86 -6.98
N PRO A 155 -9.79 18.78 -6.02
CA PRO A 155 -9.44 18.88 -4.62
C PRO A 155 -8.52 17.72 -4.23
N LEU A 156 -7.72 17.91 -3.18
CA LEU A 156 -6.94 16.80 -2.63
C LEU A 156 -7.90 15.68 -2.17
N PRO A 157 -7.54 14.40 -2.37
CA PRO A 157 -8.37 13.30 -1.93
C PRO A 157 -8.43 13.22 -0.39
N THR A 158 -9.18 12.25 0.13
CA THR A 158 -9.06 11.89 1.55
C THR A 158 -7.68 11.29 1.82
N HIS A 159 -7.11 11.58 2.99
CA HIS A 159 -5.79 11.07 3.36
C HIS A 159 -5.90 9.94 4.37
N LYS A 160 -5.70 8.70 3.91
CA LYS A 160 -5.89 7.47 4.70
C LYS A 160 -5.13 7.49 6.03
N GLY A 161 -3.87 7.93 6.03
CA GLY A 161 -3.02 7.99 7.22
C GLY A 161 -3.57 8.90 8.32
N TYR A 162 -3.97 10.14 7.99
CA TYR A 162 -4.64 11.02 8.94
C TYR A 162 -5.95 10.42 9.44
N GLU A 163 -6.78 9.90 8.53
CA GLU A 163 -8.09 9.36 8.88
C GLU A 163 -7.98 8.18 9.85
N GLN A 164 -7.15 7.20 9.49
CA GLN A 164 -7.00 5.94 10.22
C GLN A 164 -6.26 6.13 11.53
N LEU A 165 -5.21 6.97 11.58
CA LEU A 165 -4.52 7.25 12.83
C LEU A 165 -5.43 7.99 13.80
N ALA A 166 -6.18 8.97 13.34
CA ALA A 166 -7.15 9.65 14.19
C ALA A 166 -8.27 8.70 14.69
N ILE A 167 -8.68 7.68 13.90
CA ILE A 167 -9.60 6.64 14.38
C ILE A 167 -8.96 5.78 15.49
N ILE A 168 -7.68 5.42 15.34
CA ILE A 168 -6.95 4.62 16.33
C ILE A 168 -6.81 5.42 17.64
N GLU A 169 -6.30 6.65 17.55
CA GLU A 169 -6.09 7.56 18.69
C GLU A 169 -7.42 7.90 19.40
N GLU A 170 -8.53 8.07 18.65
CA GLU A 170 -9.84 8.31 19.27
C GLU A 170 -10.33 7.10 20.06
N LYS A 171 -10.06 5.87 19.59
CA LYS A 171 -10.39 4.63 20.34
C LYS A 171 -9.55 4.49 21.61
N GLU A 172 -8.31 4.98 21.59
CA GLU A 172 -7.42 5.05 22.75
C GLU A 172 -7.69 6.24 23.66
N LYS A 173 -8.70 7.07 23.33
CA LYS A 173 -9.08 8.30 24.05
C LYS A 173 -8.00 9.38 24.06
N ASN A 174 -7.07 9.34 23.10
CA ASN A 174 -6.03 10.36 22.93
C ASN A 174 -6.58 11.58 22.16
N PHE A 175 -7.61 12.24 22.69
CA PHE A 175 -8.38 13.25 21.96
C PHE A 175 -7.54 14.47 21.51
N ASN A 176 -6.52 14.87 22.28
CA ASN A 176 -5.61 15.95 21.88
C ASN A 176 -4.81 15.58 20.62
N SER A 177 -4.31 14.34 20.55
CA SER A 177 -3.62 13.81 19.36
C SER A 177 -4.53 13.85 18.13
N VAL A 178 -5.80 13.46 18.30
CA VAL A 178 -6.81 13.51 17.22
C VAL A 178 -7.05 14.93 16.72
N ILE A 179 -7.14 15.90 17.64
CA ILE A 179 -7.33 17.32 17.30
C ILE A 179 -6.13 17.84 16.49
N ASP A 180 -4.91 17.51 16.91
CA ASP A 180 -3.69 17.95 16.22
C ASP A 180 -3.57 17.34 14.82
N LEU A 181 -3.88 16.04 14.68
CA LEU A 181 -3.94 15.37 13.39
C LEU A 181 -4.96 16.02 12.44
N ALA A 182 -6.18 16.29 12.93
CA ALA A 182 -7.24 16.89 12.12
C ALA A 182 -6.91 18.32 11.71
N LYS A 183 -6.35 19.14 12.61
CA LYS A 183 -5.87 20.49 12.30
C LYS A 183 -4.78 20.47 11.23
N LYS A 184 -3.83 19.54 11.35
CA LYS A 184 -2.74 19.39 10.38
C LYS A 184 -3.24 18.96 9.01
N ALA A 185 -4.15 18.00 8.95
CA ALA A 185 -4.77 17.55 7.69
C ALA A 185 -5.54 18.70 7.00
N MET A 186 -6.34 19.44 7.77
CA MET A 186 -7.10 20.61 7.31
C MET A 186 -6.19 21.72 6.80
N ALA A 187 -5.12 22.06 7.54
CA ALA A 187 -4.15 23.08 7.13
C ALA A 187 -3.40 22.71 5.84
N GLN A 188 -3.19 21.40 5.59
CA GLN A 188 -2.61 20.89 4.35
C GLN A 188 -3.62 20.82 3.18
N GLY A 189 -4.91 21.00 3.47
CA GLY A 189 -6.00 20.98 2.50
C GLY A 189 -6.50 19.59 2.11
N TRP A 190 -6.15 18.55 2.87
CA TRP A 190 -6.66 17.19 2.62
C TRP A 190 -8.17 17.13 2.87
N ASN A 191 -8.91 16.43 2.02
CA ASN A 191 -10.35 16.32 2.17
C ASN A 191 -10.74 15.43 3.38
N GLY A 192 -11.86 15.75 4.03
CA GLY A 192 -12.40 15.00 5.17
C GLY A 192 -13.22 15.85 6.14
N ASP A 193 -13.96 15.19 7.04
CA ASP A 193 -14.77 15.82 8.10
C ASP A 193 -13.92 16.33 9.29
N TRP A 194 -12.84 17.08 9.03
CA TRP A 194 -11.86 17.47 10.05
C TRP A 194 -12.45 18.41 11.11
N GLU A 195 -13.24 19.41 10.70
CA GLU A 195 -13.87 20.36 11.62
C GLU A 195 -14.80 19.66 12.62
N LYS A 196 -15.68 18.78 12.13
CA LYS A 196 -16.58 17.98 12.98
C LYS A 196 -15.78 17.08 13.94
N ARG A 197 -14.67 16.51 13.48
CA ARG A 197 -13.80 15.67 14.31
C ARG A 197 -13.12 16.49 15.41
N ILE A 198 -12.63 17.69 15.09
CA ILE A 198 -12.04 18.63 16.07
C ILE A 198 -13.08 19.02 17.12
N GLU A 199 -14.28 19.41 16.72
CA GLU A 199 -15.35 19.81 17.63
C GLU A 199 -15.71 18.66 18.60
N ARG A 200 -15.95 17.46 18.06
CA ARG A 200 -16.26 16.27 18.85
C ARG A 200 -15.17 15.94 19.86
N CYS A 201 -13.90 15.93 19.44
CA CYS A 201 -12.79 15.55 20.31
C CYS A 201 -12.48 16.63 21.35
N THR A 202 -12.69 17.92 21.03
CA THR A 202 -12.54 19.01 21.99
C THR A 202 -13.54 18.87 23.14
N LYS A 203 -14.80 18.53 22.83
CA LYS A 203 -15.82 18.26 23.87
C LYS A 203 -15.42 17.09 24.78
N LYS A 204 -14.87 16.01 24.21
CA LYS A 204 -14.42 14.83 24.98
C LYS A 204 -13.14 15.06 25.78
N ALA A 205 -12.24 15.94 25.33
CA ALA A 205 -10.99 16.24 26.03
C ALA A 205 -11.21 17.10 27.29
N ASN A 206 -12.33 17.83 27.35
CA ASN A 206 -12.71 18.70 28.47
C ASN A 206 -13.69 18.02 29.46
N GLN A 207 -14.00 16.74 29.27
CA GLN A 207 -14.83 15.91 30.15
C GLN A 207 -13.96 15.01 31.02
#